data_AF-A0A9E5V1R9-F1
#
_entry.id   AF-A0A9E5V1R9-F1
#
_cell.length_a   1.000
_cell.length_b   1.000
_cell.length_c   1.000
_cell.angle_alpha   90.00
_cell.angle_beta   90.00
_cell.angle_gamma   90.00
#
_symmetry.space_group_name_H-M   'P 1'
#
loop_
_entity.id
_entity.type
_entity.pdbx_description
1 polymer ?
#
loop_
_entity_poly.entity_id
_entity_poly.type
_entity_poly.pdbx_seq_one_letter_code
_entity_poly.pdbx_strand_id
1 'polypeptide(L)'
;MSRIPQSSDRPSSPEANPTDQHFSNSQENTRSTQKQSSRIITIATISSLVAIIATVWLTSERNGPGSQLLTTTNTYATPIERATNTPAAAASSEVAQSNTTSNPIANCVATETMPGGDNFYVPNAPLVQNLGRGLVVQGTVREAESCAPVRNARIQIWLNTERGGEGEASNRGSVMTDENGRYRLETSPVVSQFGQPHVHIAYDDGDYRSLFLRAVMESEDVSTFTVDFILEPRR
;
A
#
# COMPACT_ATOMS: atom_id res chain seq x y z
N MET A 1 64.93 -51.56 23.79
CA MET A 1 65.22 -51.30 25.22
C MET A 1 64.95 -49.82 25.50
N SER A 2 63.88 -49.53 26.23
CA SER A 2 63.47 -48.18 26.64
C SER A 2 64.36 -47.61 27.73
N ARG A 3 64.60 -46.29 27.70
CA ARG A 3 64.65 -45.42 28.89
C ARG A 3 64.72 -43.93 28.48
N ILE A 4 63.72 -43.15 28.90
CA ILE A 4 63.81 -41.71 29.22
C ILE A 4 63.75 -41.63 30.75
N PRO A 5 64.35 -40.64 31.46
CA PRO A 5 63.64 -39.39 31.78
C PRO A 5 64.49 -38.10 31.99
N GLN A 6 63.86 -36.96 31.69
CA GLN A 6 63.70 -35.68 32.45
C GLN A 6 64.86 -34.77 32.94
N SER A 7 64.64 -33.46 32.65
CA SER A 7 64.72 -32.26 33.55
C SER A 7 66.12 -31.80 34.03
N SER A 8 66.54 -30.53 34.14
CA SER A 8 65.89 -29.23 34.44
C SER A 8 66.80 -28.06 34.00
N ASP A 9 66.29 -26.83 34.16
CA ASP A 9 67.01 -25.59 34.48
C ASP A 9 67.11 -24.48 33.42
N ARG A 10 66.21 -23.50 33.61
CA ARG A 10 66.28 -22.10 33.18
C ARG A 10 66.86 -21.30 34.36
N PRO A 11 67.57 -20.18 34.14
CA PRO A 11 67.01 -18.94 34.66
C PRO A 11 67.30 -17.64 33.86
N SER A 12 66.39 -16.68 34.05
CA SER A 12 66.53 -15.20 34.09
C SER A 12 67.05 -14.37 32.90
N SER A 13 66.14 -13.50 32.40
CA SER A 13 66.41 -12.22 31.71
C SER A 13 66.68 -11.08 32.71
N PRO A 14 67.33 -9.99 32.27
CA PRO A 14 66.66 -8.67 32.11
C PRO A 14 67.07 -8.03 30.75
N GLU A 15 66.43 -7.02 30.14
CA GLU A 15 66.15 -5.65 30.62
C GLU A 15 65.31 -4.87 29.57
N ALA A 16 64.67 -3.77 30.01
CA ALA A 16 63.70 -2.83 29.39
C ALA A 16 64.21 -2.04 28.14
N ASN A 17 63.42 -1.72 27.08
CA ASN A 17 62.31 -0.71 26.86
C ASN A 17 62.79 0.79 26.83
N PRO A 18 62.11 1.82 26.25
CA PRO A 18 61.05 1.99 25.21
C PRO A 18 61.33 3.15 24.17
N THR A 19 60.31 3.53 23.36
CA THR A 19 60.02 4.84 22.68
C THR A 19 60.81 5.18 21.39
N ASP A 20 60.30 5.74 20.28
CA ASP A 20 59.09 6.50 19.90
C ASP A 20 58.85 6.35 18.37
N GLN A 21 57.63 6.09 17.89
CA GLN A 21 56.71 7.06 17.24
C GLN A 21 57.34 7.94 16.13
N HIS A 22 56.95 7.72 14.86
CA HIS A 22 56.51 8.82 14.00
C HIS A 22 55.63 8.35 12.84
N PHE A 23 54.40 8.87 12.88
CA PHE A 23 53.41 8.98 11.81
C PHE A 23 53.96 9.67 10.55
N SER A 24 53.56 9.19 9.36
CA SER A 24 52.92 10.05 8.34
C SER A 24 52.38 9.28 7.14
N ASN A 25 51.06 9.36 6.98
CA ASN A 25 50.31 9.71 5.78
C ASN A 25 50.95 9.45 4.40
N SER A 26 50.30 8.61 3.61
CA SER A 26 49.90 9.00 2.24
C SER A 26 48.62 8.27 1.85
N GLN A 27 47.49 8.95 2.06
CA GLN A 27 46.27 8.67 1.33
C GLN A 27 46.52 8.96 -0.15
N GLU A 28 46.38 7.95 -1.01
CA GLU A 28 46.30 8.15 -2.45
C GLU A 28 44.98 8.83 -2.79
N ASN A 29 45.10 10.15 -2.95
CA ASN A 29 44.07 11.06 -3.39
C ASN A 29 43.83 10.88 -4.91
N THR A 30 42.97 9.93 -5.30
CA THR A 30 42.47 9.87 -6.69
C THR A 30 41.43 10.97 -6.90
N ARG A 31 41.93 12.16 -7.25
CA ARG A 31 41.14 13.34 -7.62
C ARG A 31 40.56 13.13 -9.02
N SER A 32 39.42 12.45 -9.11
CA SER A 32 38.59 12.47 -10.32
C SER A 32 38.00 13.87 -10.48
N THR A 33 38.43 14.58 -11.53
CA THR A 33 37.93 15.90 -11.89
C THR A 33 36.47 15.83 -12.32
N GLN A 34 35.56 16.10 -11.38
CA GLN A 34 34.14 16.34 -11.66
C GLN A 34 34.02 17.64 -12.47
N LYS A 35 33.82 17.50 -13.78
CA LYS A 35 33.56 18.61 -14.71
C LYS A 35 32.18 19.19 -14.39
N GLN A 36 32.16 20.21 -13.54
CA GLN A 36 30.99 21.00 -13.19
C GLN A 36 30.45 21.69 -14.44
N SER A 37 29.39 21.12 -15.00
CA SER A 37 28.68 21.68 -16.15
C SER A 37 27.49 22.46 -15.61
N SER A 38 27.67 23.76 -15.38
CA SER A 38 26.58 24.68 -15.01
C SER A 38 25.56 24.72 -16.15
N ARG A 39 24.43 24.04 -15.98
CA ARG A 39 23.23 24.30 -16.76
C ARG A 39 22.39 25.31 -15.98
N ILE A 40 22.33 26.52 -16.51
CA ILE A 40 21.42 27.58 -16.10
C ILE A 40 20.00 27.05 -16.32
N ILE A 41 19.26 26.78 -15.24
CA ILE A 41 17.83 26.47 -15.30
C ILE A 41 17.09 27.79 -15.15
N THR A 42 16.51 28.26 -16.25
CA THR A 42 15.56 29.37 -16.26
C THR A 42 14.31 28.94 -15.49
N ILE A 43 14.08 29.53 -14.32
CA ILE A 43 12.85 29.35 -13.54
C ILE A 43 11.74 30.14 -14.26
N ALA A 44 10.87 29.44 -14.98
CA ALA A 44 9.58 29.98 -15.38
C ALA A 44 8.60 29.78 -14.22
N THR A 45 8.28 30.87 -13.52
CA THR A 45 7.23 30.89 -12.49
C THR A 45 5.86 30.77 -13.15
N ILE A 46 5.16 29.66 -12.94
CA ILE A 46 3.73 29.54 -13.26
C ILE A 46 2.96 29.88 -11.99
N SER A 47 2.45 31.12 -11.92
CA SER A 47 1.46 31.54 -10.95
C SER A 47 0.11 30.93 -11.31
N SER A 48 -0.32 29.90 -10.59
CA SER A 48 -1.69 29.40 -10.73
C SER A 48 -2.63 30.13 -9.75
N LEU A 49 -3.64 30.74 -10.35
CA LEU A 49 -4.72 31.49 -9.71
C LEU A 49 -5.47 30.67 -8.65
N VAL A 50 -5.73 31.32 -7.53
CA VAL A 50 -6.78 30.99 -6.58
C VAL A 50 -8.12 31.40 -7.20
N ALA A 51 -9.05 30.46 -7.37
CA ALA A 51 -10.45 30.74 -7.66
C ALA A 51 -11.31 30.35 -6.44
N ILE A 52 -11.71 31.37 -5.67
CA ILE A 52 -12.76 31.32 -4.67
C ILE A 52 -14.07 31.64 -5.39
N ILE A 53 -15.04 30.72 -5.43
CA ILE A 53 -16.48 31.06 -5.36
C ILE A 53 -17.21 29.92 -4.64
N ALA A 54 -17.56 30.17 -3.38
CA ALA A 54 -18.55 29.40 -2.63
C ALA A 54 -19.65 30.37 -2.18
N THR A 55 -20.84 30.32 -2.80
CA THR A 55 -22.12 30.68 -2.15
C THR A 55 -23.30 30.42 -3.09
N VAL A 56 -24.15 29.43 -2.77
CA VAL A 56 -25.61 29.55 -2.91
C VAL A 56 -26.24 28.80 -1.74
N TRP A 57 -26.58 29.55 -0.70
CA TRP A 57 -27.64 29.22 0.24
C TRP A 57 -28.77 30.20 -0.07
N LEU A 58 -29.96 29.72 -0.40
CA LEU A 58 -31.23 30.35 -0.01
C LEU A 58 -32.41 29.38 -0.19
N THR A 59 -32.96 28.98 0.95
CA THR A 59 -34.38 28.89 1.32
C THR A 59 -35.39 28.22 0.38
N SER A 60 -35.94 27.10 0.84
CA SER A 60 -37.37 26.81 0.67
C SER A 60 -37.88 26.13 1.94
N GLU A 61 -38.30 26.94 2.92
CA GLU A 61 -39.31 26.56 3.90
C GLU A 61 -40.59 27.30 3.53
N ARG A 62 -41.65 26.56 3.23
CA ARG A 62 -43.03 26.79 3.72
C ARG A 62 -43.97 25.84 2.98
N ASN A 63 -44.50 24.87 3.72
CA ASN A 63 -45.94 24.68 3.96
C ASN A 63 -46.17 23.28 4.56
N GLY A 64 -46.34 23.23 5.89
CA GLY A 64 -47.34 22.33 6.48
C GLY A 64 -48.75 22.90 6.22
N PRO A 65 -49.87 22.21 6.57
CA PRO A 65 -50.04 21.51 7.85
C PRO A 65 -50.77 20.15 7.75
N GLY A 66 -50.91 19.44 8.87
CA GLY A 66 -52.01 18.48 9.04
C GLY A 66 -51.69 17.24 9.86
N SER A 67 -51.70 17.37 11.18
CA SER A 67 -51.89 16.25 12.10
C SER A 67 -53.25 15.59 11.88
N GLN A 68 -53.29 14.27 11.72
CA GLN A 68 -54.39 13.45 12.23
C GLN A 68 -53.84 12.12 12.75
N LEU A 69 -54.08 11.89 14.04
CA LEU A 69 -54.00 10.59 14.70
C LEU A 69 -55.02 9.64 14.07
N LEU A 70 -54.65 8.37 13.86
CA LEU A 70 -55.59 7.26 14.03
C LEU A 70 -54.82 6.03 14.52
N THR A 71 -55.02 5.76 15.81
CA THR A 71 -54.72 4.50 16.49
C THR A 71 -55.73 3.46 16.05
N THR A 72 -55.32 2.29 15.54
CA THR A 72 -56.11 1.06 15.75
C THR A 72 -55.22 -0.19 15.73
N THR A 73 -55.54 -1.06 16.68
CA THR A 73 -54.89 -2.28 17.15
C THR A 73 -54.87 -3.43 16.14
N ASN A 74 -53.75 -4.15 16.05
CA ASN A 74 -53.68 -5.48 15.45
C ASN A 74 -54.10 -6.54 16.48
N THR A 75 -55.21 -7.23 16.23
CA THR A 75 -55.66 -8.41 16.97
C THR A 75 -55.30 -9.67 16.19
N TYR A 76 -54.65 -10.63 16.87
CA TYR A 76 -54.45 -12.00 16.42
C TYR A 76 -55.77 -12.77 16.36
N ALA A 77 -56.07 -13.44 15.24
CA ALA A 77 -56.91 -14.63 15.20
C ALA A 77 -56.68 -15.44 13.90
N THR A 78 -56.46 -16.75 14.06
CA THR A 78 -56.61 -17.83 13.07
C THR A 78 -57.73 -18.77 13.56
N PRO A 79 -58.20 -19.84 12.86
CA PRO A 79 -58.03 -20.26 11.46
C PRO A 79 -59.38 -20.74 10.80
N ILE A 80 -59.24 -21.39 9.62
CA ILE A 80 -60.10 -22.39 8.95
C ILE A 80 -61.27 -21.84 8.10
N GLU A 81 -61.14 -21.91 6.77
CA GLU A 81 -62.04 -22.72 5.94
C GLU A 81 -61.58 -22.88 4.48
N ARG A 82 -61.77 -24.10 4.00
CA ARG A 82 -61.51 -24.60 2.65
C ARG A 82 -62.64 -24.13 1.73
N ALA A 83 -62.31 -23.38 0.69
CA ALA A 83 -63.19 -23.21 -0.47
C ALA A 83 -62.36 -23.19 -1.76
N THR A 84 -62.47 -24.28 -2.51
CA THR A 84 -62.16 -24.37 -3.94
C THR A 84 -62.95 -23.31 -4.68
N ASN A 85 -62.30 -22.49 -5.51
CA ASN A 85 -62.90 -21.88 -6.70
C ASN A 85 -61.80 -21.34 -7.63
N THR A 86 -61.60 -22.05 -8.74
CA THR A 86 -61.01 -21.51 -9.97
C THR A 86 -62.12 -20.81 -10.75
N PRO A 87 -61.88 -19.61 -11.29
CA PRO A 87 -61.92 -19.54 -12.75
C PRO A 87 -60.80 -18.69 -13.34
N ALA A 88 -60.49 -19.04 -14.59
CA ALA A 88 -59.54 -18.45 -15.52
C ALA A 88 -59.45 -16.91 -15.47
N ALA A 89 -58.21 -16.41 -15.41
CA ALA A 89 -57.86 -15.06 -15.82
C ALA A 89 -56.62 -15.14 -16.72
N ALA A 90 -56.68 -14.37 -17.80
CA ALA A 90 -55.82 -14.38 -18.97
C ALA A 90 -54.32 -14.41 -18.67
N ALA A 91 -53.61 -15.32 -19.33
CA ALA A 91 -52.17 -15.27 -19.49
C ALA A 91 -51.81 -14.12 -20.44
N SER A 92 -51.58 -12.94 -19.90
CA SER A 92 -50.82 -11.91 -20.60
C SER A 92 -49.37 -12.37 -20.66
N SER A 93 -48.97 -12.91 -21.82
CA SER A 93 -47.56 -13.10 -22.14
C SER A 93 -46.95 -11.71 -22.39
N GLU A 94 -46.57 -11.01 -21.32
CA GLU A 94 -45.60 -9.93 -21.44
C GLU A 94 -44.28 -10.59 -21.80
N VAL A 95 -43.93 -10.54 -23.10
CA VAL A 95 -42.56 -10.72 -23.55
C VAL A 95 -41.76 -9.61 -22.87
N ALA A 96 -41.18 -9.92 -21.72
CA ALA A 96 -40.16 -9.10 -21.10
C ALA A 96 -38.98 -9.08 -22.08
N GLN A 97 -39.00 -8.12 -23.01
CA GLN A 97 -37.83 -7.70 -23.74
C GLN A 97 -36.81 -7.28 -22.70
N SER A 98 -35.93 -8.22 -22.39
CA SER A 98 -34.72 -7.97 -21.64
C SER A 98 -33.90 -6.99 -22.47
N ASN A 99 -34.14 -5.71 -22.24
CA ASN A 99 -33.19 -4.67 -22.60
C ASN A 99 -31.95 -4.94 -21.74
N THR A 100 -31.11 -5.85 -22.19
CA THR A 100 -29.69 -5.86 -21.84
C THR A 100 -29.10 -4.60 -22.44
N THR A 101 -29.32 -3.46 -21.78
CA THR A 101 -28.41 -2.33 -21.89
C THR A 101 -27.07 -2.88 -21.43
N SER A 102 -26.23 -3.24 -22.40
CA SER A 102 -24.81 -3.47 -22.16
C SER A 102 -24.30 -2.20 -21.49
N ASN A 103 -24.11 -2.25 -20.17
CA ASN A 103 -23.44 -1.19 -19.45
C ASN A 103 -22.11 -0.97 -20.19
N PRO A 104 -21.77 0.26 -20.62
CA PRO A 104 -20.46 0.49 -21.23
C PRO A 104 -19.41 -0.10 -20.29
N ILE A 105 -18.54 -0.95 -20.84
CA ILE A 105 -17.45 -1.53 -20.08
C ILE A 105 -16.64 -0.32 -19.56
N ALA A 106 -16.64 -0.14 -18.24
CA ALA A 106 -15.92 0.95 -17.63
C ALA A 106 -14.44 0.56 -17.66
N ASN A 107 -13.68 1.21 -18.52
CA ASN A 107 -12.25 0.97 -18.61
C ASN A 107 -11.51 1.96 -17.70
N CYS A 108 -10.62 1.42 -16.88
CA CYS A 108 -9.73 2.17 -16.00
C CYS A 108 -8.33 2.22 -16.62
N VAL A 109 -7.57 3.27 -16.32
CA VAL A 109 -6.17 3.36 -16.77
C VAL A 109 -5.32 2.54 -15.83
N ALA A 110 -4.64 1.50 -16.35
CA ALA A 110 -3.71 0.70 -15.57
C ALA A 110 -2.61 1.57 -14.94
N THR A 111 -2.26 1.28 -13.70
CA THR A 111 -1.14 1.93 -13.02
C THR A 111 0.17 1.42 -13.61
N GLU A 112 1.06 2.34 -13.97
CA GLU A 112 2.39 1.99 -14.48
C GLU A 112 3.32 1.56 -13.34
N THR A 113 4.15 0.56 -13.62
CA THR A 113 5.27 0.22 -12.72
C THR A 113 6.29 1.37 -12.72
N MET A 114 6.82 1.69 -11.56
CA MET A 114 7.74 2.81 -11.40
C MET A 114 9.20 2.35 -11.43
N PRO A 115 10.12 3.12 -12.04
CA PRO A 115 11.54 2.88 -11.90
C PRO A 115 11.97 2.82 -10.44
N GLY A 116 12.69 1.76 -10.07
CA GLY A 116 13.13 1.50 -8.69
C GLY A 116 12.00 1.06 -7.75
N GLY A 117 10.78 0.83 -8.24
CA GLY A 117 9.68 0.30 -7.44
C GLY A 117 9.97 -1.09 -6.86
N ASP A 118 10.85 -1.85 -7.50
CA ASP A 118 11.28 -3.21 -7.14
C ASP A 118 12.60 -3.25 -6.34
N ASN A 119 13.14 -2.09 -5.94
CA ASN A 119 14.36 -2.06 -5.11
C ASN A 119 14.15 -2.89 -3.84
N PHE A 120 15.10 -3.80 -3.55
CA PHE A 120 15.03 -4.74 -2.43
C PHE A 120 13.77 -5.65 -2.41
N TYR A 121 13.11 -5.84 -3.56
CA TYR A 121 12.04 -6.81 -3.68
C TYR A 121 12.57 -8.23 -3.42
N VAL A 122 11.83 -8.98 -2.60
CA VAL A 122 12.06 -10.41 -2.36
C VAL A 122 10.70 -11.07 -2.53
N PRO A 123 10.52 -11.96 -3.51
CA PRO A 123 9.23 -12.59 -3.77
C PRO A 123 8.66 -13.32 -2.56
N ASN A 124 7.33 -13.43 -2.51
CA ASN A 124 6.61 -14.22 -1.53
C ASN A 124 6.90 -13.81 -0.07
N ALA A 125 6.93 -12.50 0.23
CA ALA A 125 6.97 -12.06 1.62
C ALA A 125 5.79 -12.69 2.40
N PRO A 126 5.99 -13.04 3.68
CA PRO A 126 4.98 -13.76 4.45
C PRO A 126 3.71 -12.94 4.60
N LEU A 127 2.55 -13.62 4.63
CA LEU A 127 1.32 -12.98 5.11
C LEU A 127 1.48 -12.67 6.59
N VAL A 128 1.27 -11.42 6.97
CA VAL A 128 1.51 -10.94 8.34
C VAL A 128 0.30 -10.19 8.87
N GLN A 129 0.18 -10.16 10.20
CA GLN A 129 -0.83 -9.32 10.84
C GLN A 129 -0.41 -7.84 10.85
N ASN A 130 0.88 -7.55 11.01
CA ASN A 130 1.47 -6.22 10.98
C ASN A 130 3.01 -6.32 10.78
N LEU A 131 3.63 -5.19 10.46
CA LEU A 131 5.10 -4.98 10.41
C LEU A 131 5.55 -3.97 11.47
N GLY A 132 4.83 -3.86 12.59
CA GLY A 132 5.01 -2.82 13.59
C GLY A 132 3.73 -2.03 13.82
N ARG A 133 3.87 -0.83 14.39
CA ARG A 133 2.75 0.05 14.76
C ARG A 133 3.06 1.50 14.43
N GLY A 134 2.04 2.28 14.06
CA GLY A 134 2.14 3.74 13.90
C GLY A 134 1.78 4.26 12.50
N LEU A 135 2.16 3.56 11.44
CA LEU A 135 1.77 3.89 10.07
C LEU A 135 0.82 2.83 9.51
N VAL A 136 -0.34 3.24 9.05
CA VAL A 136 -1.28 2.37 8.34
C VAL A 136 -1.13 2.58 6.84
N VAL A 137 -0.63 1.59 6.13
CA VAL A 137 -0.59 1.56 4.66
C VAL A 137 -1.83 0.83 4.17
N GLN A 138 -2.62 1.49 3.33
CA GLN A 138 -3.88 0.94 2.84
C GLN A 138 -4.20 1.41 1.42
N GLY A 139 -5.22 0.82 0.81
CA GLY A 139 -5.72 1.28 -0.48
C GLY A 139 -6.69 0.30 -1.09
N THR A 140 -7.02 0.54 -2.35
CA THR A 140 -7.86 -0.31 -3.18
C THR A 140 -7.14 -0.77 -4.44
N VAL A 141 -7.50 -1.97 -4.87
CA VAL A 141 -6.98 -2.60 -6.08
C VAL A 141 -8.14 -2.87 -7.02
N ARG A 142 -8.02 -2.37 -8.25
CA ARG A 142 -8.98 -2.60 -9.33
C ARG A 142 -8.28 -3.20 -10.55
N GLU A 143 -9.05 -3.73 -11.48
CA GLU A 143 -8.53 -4.16 -12.78
C GLU A 143 -8.91 -3.19 -13.90
N ALA A 144 -8.06 -3.09 -14.92
CA ALA A 144 -8.12 -2.04 -15.94
C ALA A 144 -9.26 -2.19 -16.97
N GLU A 145 -9.69 -3.43 -17.28
CA GLU A 145 -10.71 -3.69 -18.30
C GLU A 145 -12.12 -3.37 -17.80
N SER A 146 -12.51 -3.74 -16.58
CA SER A 146 -13.87 -3.45 -16.07
C SER A 146 -13.94 -2.51 -14.86
N CYS A 147 -12.80 -2.01 -14.38
CA CYS A 147 -12.70 -1.24 -13.13
C CYS A 147 -13.18 -2.00 -11.88
N ALA A 148 -13.43 -3.31 -11.98
CA ALA A 148 -13.91 -4.13 -10.88
C ALA A 148 -12.84 -4.26 -9.77
N PRO A 149 -13.24 -4.39 -8.50
CA PRO A 149 -12.31 -4.66 -7.41
C PRO A 149 -11.63 -6.02 -7.58
N VAL A 150 -10.33 -6.08 -7.31
CA VAL A 150 -9.56 -7.33 -7.33
C VAL A 150 -9.54 -7.93 -5.94
N ARG A 151 -10.32 -8.98 -5.73
CA ARG A 151 -10.37 -9.75 -4.47
C ARG A 151 -9.24 -10.78 -4.38
N ASN A 152 -8.83 -11.12 -3.16
CA ASN A 152 -7.83 -12.17 -2.90
C ASN A 152 -6.51 -11.98 -3.64
N ALA A 153 -6.10 -10.74 -3.92
CA ALA A 153 -4.77 -10.43 -4.43
C ALA A 153 -3.79 -10.28 -3.26
N ARG A 154 -2.61 -10.90 -3.36
CA ARG A 154 -1.51 -10.67 -2.43
C ARG A 154 -0.85 -9.35 -2.75
N ILE A 155 -0.91 -8.42 -1.81
CA ILE A 155 -0.20 -7.14 -1.89
C ILE A 155 0.99 -7.20 -0.97
N GLN A 156 2.18 -7.08 -1.53
CA GLN A 156 3.44 -7.08 -0.79
C GLN A 156 3.88 -5.65 -0.51
N ILE A 157 4.28 -5.39 0.73
CA ILE A 157 4.70 -4.08 1.22
C ILE A 157 6.05 -4.21 1.90
N TRP A 158 6.96 -3.29 1.61
CA TRP A 158 8.24 -3.13 2.31
C TRP A 158 8.67 -1.67 2.37
N LEU A 159 9.50 -1.33 3.36
CA LEU A 159 9.84 0.05 3.67
C LEU A 159 11.07 0.12 4.58
N ASN A 160 11.73 1.28 4.62
CA ASN A 160 12.73 1.59 5.62
C ASN A 160 12.05 2.06 6.91
N THR A 161 12.47 1.53 8.07
CA THR A 161 11.92 1.89 9.38
C THR A 161 13.03 2.02 10.42
N GLU A 162 12.69 2.42 11.64
CA GLU A 162 13.63 2.38 12.78
C GLU A 162 14.17 0.97 13.07
N ARG A 163 13.50 -0.08 12.59
CA ARG A 163 13.90 -1.48 12.77
C ARG A 163 14.90 -1.96 11.73
N GLY A 164 15.21 -1.15 10.71
CA GLY A 164 16.19 -1.45 9.66
C GLY A 164 15.82 -0.94 8.26
N GLY A 165 16.71 -1.23 7.30
CA GLY A 165 16.60 -0.90 5.88
C GLY A 165 15.42 -1.55 5.15
N GLU A 166 15.18 -1.14 3.89
CA GLU A 166 14.26 -1.82 2.95
C GLU A 166 14.64 -3.30 2.75
N GLY A 167 15.94 -3.63 2.85
CA GLY A 167 16.45 -5.00 2.76
C GLY A 167 16.21 -5.87 4.01
N GLU A 168 15.75 -5.29 5.12
CA GLU A 168 15.52 -6.03 6.37
C GLU A 168 14.30 -6.96 6.23
N ALA A 169 14.46 -8.24 6.56
CA ALA A 169 13.40 -9.24 6.42
C ALA A 169 12.21 -8.94 7.35
N SER A 170 12.45 -8.28 8.49
CA SER A 170 11.38 -7.91 9.41
C SER A 170 10.54 -6.68 8.96
N ASN A 171 10.95 -6.00 7.89
CA ASN A 171 10.29 -4.83 7.31
C ASN A 171 9.52 -5.15 6.01
N ARG A 172 9.28 -6.43 5.72
CA ARG A 172 8.48 -6.85 4.55
C ARG A 172 7.40 -7.83 4.95
N GLY A 173 6.27 -7.71 4.28
CA GLY A 173 5.14 -8.60 4.50
C GLY A 173 4.10 -8.45 3.41
N SER A 174 3.11 -9.31 3.45
CA SER A 174 2.00 -9.30 2.52
C SER A 174 0.67 -9.29 3.26
N VAL A 175 -0.34 -8.77 2.57
CA VAL A 175 -1.75 -8.83 2.97
C VAL A 175 -2.59 -9.24 1.77
N MET A 176 -3.79 -9.76 2.02
CA MET A 176 -4.75 -10.07 0.97
C MET A 176 -5.74 -8.92 0.80
N THR A 177 -6.15 -8.64 -0.44
CA THR A 177 -7.31 -7.77 -0.68
C THR A 177 -8.62 -8.44 -0.28
N ASP A 178 -9.56 -7.65 0.23
CA ASP A 178 -10.92 -8.10 0.56
C ASP A 178 -11.84 -8.17 -0.68
N GLU A 179 -13.13 -8.47 -0.46
CA GLU A 179 -14.15 -8.55 -1.51
C GLU A 179 -14.35 -7.24 -2.28
N ASN A 180 -13.97 -6.10 -1.69
CA ASN A 180 -14.03 -4.77 -2.28
C ASN A 180 -12.66 -4.32 -2.83
N GLY A 181 -11.69 -5.22 -2.91
CA GLY A 181 -10.33 -4.92 -3.38
C GLY A 181 -9.51 -4.10 -2.39
N ARG A 182 -9.95 -3.97 -1.13
CA ARG A 182 -9.24 -3.18 -0.12
C ARG A 182 -8.12 -3.99 0.51
N TYR A 183 -6.97 -3.37 0.71
CA TYR A 183 -5.89 -3.92 1.53
C TYR A 183 -5.53 -2.95 2.65
N ARG A 184 -4.99 -3.49 3.75
CA ARG A 184 -4.53 -2.70 4.90
C ARG A 184 -3.44 -3.44 5.64
N LEU A 185 -2.32 -2.77 5.90
CA LEU A 185 -1.23 -3.26 6.73
C LEU A 185 -0.74 -2.14 7.65
N GLU A 186 -0.63 -2.43 8.94
CA GLU A 186 0.05 -1.53 9.87
C GLU A 186 1.54 -1.85 9.91
N THR A 187 2.37 -0.82 9.91
CA THR A 187 3.84 -0.88 9.91
C THR A 187 4.39 0.04 10.99
N SER A 188 5.66 -0.14 11.35
CA SER A 188 6.41 0.96 11.99
C SER A 188 6.44 2.19 11.05
N PRO A 189 6.59 3.41 11.60
CA PRO A 189 6.73 4.61 10.79
C PRO A 189 7.91 4.52 9.82
N VAL A 190 7.78 5.16 8.66
CA VAL A 190 8.86 5.27 7.68
C VAL A 190 9.98 6.13 8.25
N VAL A 191 11.21 5.69 8.04
CA VAL A 191 12.40 6.53 8.20
C VAL A 191 12.95 6.83 6.81
N SER A 192 13.12 8.09 6.46
CA SER A 192 13.61 8.49 5.16
C SER A 192 15.11 8.25 5.04
N GLN A 193 15.49 7.50 4.01
CA GLN A 193 16.86 7.47 3.52
C GLN A 193 16.90 8.34 2.26
N PHE A 194 17.63 9.46 2.31
CA PHE A 194 17.74 10.46 1.22
C PHE A 194 16.57 11.44 1.04
N GLY A 195 15.79 11.71 2.09
CA GLY A 195 14.93 12.89 2.19
C GLY A 195 13.52 12.73 1.62
N GLN A 196 13.18 11.61 1.00
CA GLN A 196 11.81 11.28 0.59
C GLN A 196 11.32 10.02 1.33
N PRO A 197 10.45 10.15 2.35
CA PRO A 197 9.81 8.99 2.95
C PRO A 197 8.92 8.31 1.91
N HIS A 198 8.95 6.98 1.86
CA HIS A 198 8.21 6.23 0.86
C HIS A 198 7.94 4.81 1.36
N VAL A 199 6.94 4.18 0.73
CA VAL A 199 6.57 2.78 0.92
C VAL A 199 6.64 2.10 -0.44
N HIS A 200 7.26 0.93 -0.47
CA HIS A 200 7.19 0.07 -1.65
C HIS A 200 5.98 -0.85 -1.58
N ILE A 201 5.30 -0.99 -2.71
CA ILE A 201 4.09 -1.80 -2.83
C ILE A 201 4.17 -2.60 -4.13
N ALA A 202 3.85 -3.89 -4.07
CA ALA A 202 3.87 -4.76 -5.23
C ALA A 202 2.68 -5.72 -5.32
N TYR A 203 2.32 -6.02 -6.56
CA TYR A 203 1.59 -7.21 -6.96
C TYR A 203 2.49 -8.01 -7.92
N ASP A 204 2.70 -9.31 -7.65
CA ASP A 204 3.54 -10.18 -8.50
C ASP A 204 3.06 -11.66 -8.45
N ASP A 205 1.74 -11.88 -8.36
CA ASP A 205 1.17 -13.24 -8.17
C ASP A 205 0.71 -13.91 -9.49
N GLY A 206 0.76 -13.19 -10.61
CA GLY A 206 0.71 -13.78 -11.95
C GLY A 206 -0.58 -13.63 -12.75
N ASP A 207 -1.72 -13.34 -12.12
CA ASP A 207 -3.00 -13.10 -12.83
C ASP A 207 -2.99 -11.78 -13.60
N TYR A 208 -2.26 -10.79 -13.07
CA TYR A 208 -2.05 -9.47 -13.67
C TYR A 208 -0.57 -9.22 -13.97
N ARG A 209 -0.28 -8.25 -14.84
CA ARG A 209 1.08 -7.76 -15.03
C ARG A 209 1.62 -7.30 -13.68
N SER A 210 2.87 -7.68 -13.40
CA SER A 210 3.49 -7.31 -12.13
C SER A 210 3.57 -5.78 -12.03
N LEU A 211 3.25 -5.28 -10.85
CA LEU A 211 3.24 -3.86 -10.54
C LEU A 211 4.19 -3.64 -9.38
N PHE A 212 5.13 -2.71 -9.54
CA PHE A 212 6.04 -2.29 -8.47
C PHE A 212 5.97 -0.77 -8.33
N LEU A 213 5.60 -0.32 -7.14
CA LEU A 213 5.45 1.09 -6.81
C LEU A 213 6.47 1.49 -5.75
N ARG A 214 6.99 2.70 -5.89
CA ARG A 214 7.69 3.44 -4.83
C ARG A 214 6.85 4.66 -4.49
N ALA A 215 5.88 4.47 -3.60
CA ALA A 215 4.90 5.50 -3.27
C ALA A 215 5.51 6.48 -2.26
N VAL A 216 5.76 7.72 -2.70
CA VAL A 216 6.36 8.78 -1.90
C VAL A 216 5.31 9.45 -1.02
N MET A 217 5.67 9.68 0.23
CA MET A 217 4.85 10.34 1.25
C MET A 217 5.21 11.82 1.36
N GLU A 218 4.25 12.65 1.75
CA GLU A 218 4.49 14.10 1.98
C GLU A 218 5.41 14.36 3.18
N SER A 219 5.32 13.52 4.22
CA SER A 219 6.16 13.58 5.42
C SER A 219 6.19 12.23 6.16
N GLU A 220 7.08 12.10 7.15
CA GLU A 220 7.16 10.94 8.05
C GLU A 220 6.08 10.94 9.13
N ASP A 221 5.44 12.09 9.39
CA ASP A 221 4.51 12.30 10.50
C ASP A 221 3.08 11.80 10.22
N VAL A 222 2.83 11.28 9.01
CA VAL A 222 1.51 10.75 8.66
C VAL A 222 1.30 9.37 9.30
N SER A 223 0.15 9.18 9.93
CA SER A 223 -0.23 7.90 10.56
C SER A 223 -1.01 6.99 9.62
N THR A 224 -1.44 7.49 8.46
CA THR A 224 -2.14 6.72 7.43
C THR A 224 -1.64 7.17 6.06
N PHE A 225 -1.36 6.21 5.19
CA PHE A 225 -0.93 6.42 3.82
C PHE A 225 -1.75 5.54 2.88
N THR A 226 -2.41 6.19 1.91
CA THR A 226 -3.32 5.52 0.99
C THR A 226 -2.68 5.44 -0.40
N VAL A 227 -2.63 4.23 -0.97
CA VAL A 227 -2.14 4.00 -2.33
C VAL A 227 -3.13 3.11 -3.08
N ASP A 228 -3.92 3.72 -3.95
CA ASP A 228 -4.81 3.01 -4.86
C ASP A 228 -4.07 2.67 -6.16
N PHE A 229 -4.33 1.49 -6.73
CA PHE A 229 -3.75 1.13 -8.03
C PHE A 229 -4.64 0.19 -8.84
N ILE A 230 -4.37 0.18 -10.14
CA ILE A 230 -5.16 -0.52 -11.14
C ILE A 230 -4.23 -1.50 -11.86
N LEU A 231 -4.57 -2.78 -11.80
CA LEU A 231 -3.81 -3.86 -12.39
C LEU A 231 -4.22 -4.09 -13.85
N GLU A 232 -3.23 -4.28 -14.71
CA GLU A 232 -3.42 -4.67 -16.11
C GLU A 232 -3.48 -6.20 -16.21
N PRO A 233 -4.56 -6.82 -16.75
CA PRO A 233 -4.61 -8.25 -16.97
C PRO A 233 -3.42 -8.76 -17.81
N ARG A 234 -2.89 -9.96 -17.49
CA ARG A 234 -1.96 -10.62 -18.42
C ARG A 234 -2.75 -11.23 -19.57
N ARG A 235 -2.38 -10.89 -20.80
CA ARG A 235 -2.92 -11.49 -22.03
C ARG A 235 -1.97 -12.53 -22.58
#